data_AF-A0A316X0F9-F1
#
_entry.id   AF-A0A316X0F9-F1
#
_cell.length_a   1.000
_cell.length_b   1.000
_cell.length_c   1.000
_cell.angle_alpha   90.00
_cell.angle_beta   90.00
_cell.angle_gamma   90.00
#
_symmetry.space_group_name_H-M   'P 1'
#
loop_
_entity.id
_entity.type
_entity.pdbx_description
1 polymer ?
#
loop_
_entity_poly.entity_id
_entity_poly.type
_entity_poly.pdbx_seq_one_letter_code
_entity_poly.pdbx_strand_id
1 'polypeptide(L)'
;MKKNQVLIIAFILFLTSCNQVDKDPKATNSNIRIMDNSEIIKHVKLAINPKFQDWVLFKNGTYLIFENADTIKSVNDEAIKQMKEFGPVFAGGPAGDFSTIHLTKTEGWIISGHGYGMYTYVNPSEIENKTPNDIEIGLFGRTKRDLDGKNPEIIYTNSRKK
;
A
#
# COMPACT_ATOMS: atom_id res chain seq x y z
N MET A 1 10.16 60.73 -56.67
CA MET A 1 11.55 60.54 -57.15
C MET A 1 12.42 60.09 -55.98
N LYS A 2 13.24 59.03 -56.20
CA LYS A 2 14.25 58.40 -55.31
C LYS A 2 13.68 57.70 -54.05
N LYS A 3 13.45 56.37 -54.06
CA LYS A 3 14.32 55.16 -54.15
C LYS A 3 15.21 54.91 -52.93
N ASN A 4 14.91 53.75 -52.31
CA ASN A 4 15.79 52.78 -51.65
C ASN A 4 16.34 53.20 -50.26
N GLN A 5 16.37 52.34 -49.24
CA GLN A 5 16.90 50.97 -49.29
C GLN A 5 16.24 49.97 -48.32
N VAL A 6 16.34 48.73 -48.76
CA VAL A 6 16.13 47.44 -48.12
C VAL A 6 16.89 47.32 -46.79
N LEU A 7 16.26 46.71 -45.77
CA LEU A 7 16.98 45.76 -44.92
C LEU A 7 16.02 44.68 -44.40
N ILE A 8 16.07 43.52 -45.05
CA ILE A 8 15.59 42.25 -44.50
C ILE A 8 16.67 41.80 -43.50
N ILE A 9 16.32 41.70 -42.22
CA ILE A 9 16.91 40.71 -41.31
C ILE A 9 15.79 40.20 -40.39
N ALA A 10 15.30 39.00 -40.70
CA ALA A 10 14.58 38.19 -39.74
C ALA A 10 15.59 37.68 -38.70
N PHE A 11 15.39 38.01 -37.43
CA PHE A 11 16.00 37.29 -36.32
C PHE A 11 14.91 36.97 -35.30
N ILE A 12 14.37 35.77 -35.46
CA ILE A 12 13.51 35.12 -34.47
C ILE A 12 14.42 34.77 -33.30
N LEU A 13 14.22 35.44 -32.17
CA LEU A 13 14.65 34.94 -30.86
C LEU A 13 13.42 34.83 -29.98
N PHE A 14 12.83 33.65 -30.00
CA PHE A 14 11.96 33.16 -28.94
C PHE A 14 12.78 33.19 -27.64
N LEU A 15 12.54 34.19 -26.78
CA LEU A 15 12.85 34.06 -25.37
C LEU A 15 11.61 33.48 -24.69
N THR A 16 11.42 32.18 -24.87
CA THR A 16 10.70 31.39 -23.87
C THR A 16 11.56 31.46 -22.60
N SER A 17 11.14 32.32 -21.66
CA SER A 17 11.60 32.20 -20.28
C SER A 17 11.08 30.87 -19.75
N CYS A 18 11.86 29.83 -19.99
CA CYS A 18 11.80 28.61 -19.20
C CYS A 18 12.31 29.02 -17.82
N ASN A 19 11.40 29.25 -16.88
CA ASN A 19 11.73 29.15 -15.47
C ASN A 19 12.17 27.71 -15.23
N GLN A 20 13.48 27.46 -15.31
CA GLN A 20 14.09 26.31 -14.68
C GLN A 20 13.89 26.48 -13.19
N VAL A 21 12.81 25.87 -12.68
CA VAL A 21 12.73 25.53 -11.27
C VAL A 21 13.88 24.57 -11.04
N ASP A 22 14.95 25.10 -10.45
CA ASP A 22 16.05 24.32 -9.91
C ASP A 22 15.44 23.24 -9.01
N LYS A 23 15.42 22.01 -9.52
CA LYS A 23 15.11 20.83 -8.71
C LYS A 23 16.30 20.61 -7.81
N ASP A 24 16.29 21.29 -6.69
CA ASP A 24 17.09 20.95 -5.53
C ASP A 24 16.75 19.50 -5.17
N PRO A 25 17.65 18.51 -5.39
CA PRO A 25 17.38 17.14 -5.00
C PRO A 25 17.59 17.08 -3.49
N LYS A 26 16.58 17.53 -2.72
CA LYS A 26 16.55 17.27 -1.30
C LYS A 26 16.64 15.76 -1.13
N ALA A 27 17.76 15.36 -0.56
CA ALA A 27 18.15 13.99 -0.29
C ALA A 27 16.96 13.15 0.21
N THR A 28 16.50 12.23 -0.64
CA THR A 28 15.63 11.13 -0.24
C THR A 28 16.46 10.17 0.60
N ASN A 29 16.70 10.52 1.86
CA ASN A 29 17.25 9.61 2.85
C ASN A 29 16.10 8.90 3.57
N SER A 30 15.16 8.33 2.80
CA SER A 30 14.10 7.51 3.36
C SER A 30 14.67 6.11 3.53
N ASN A 31 15.30 5.85 4.68
CA ASN A 31 15.54 4.50 5.17
C ASN A 31 14.18 3.87 5.52
N ILE A 32 13.30 3.68 4.54
CA ILE A 32 12.06 2.91 4.71
C ILE A 32 12.52 1.48 4.91
N ARG A 33 12.43 1.02 6.15
CA ARG A 33 12.75 -0.37 6.48
C ARG A 33 11.73 -1.26 5.79
N ILE A 34 12.18 -2.00 4.79
CA ILE A 34 11.41 -3.10 4.20
C ILE A 34 11.52 -4.28 5.17
N MET A 35 10.37 -4.75 5.67
CA MET A 35 10.32 -5.92 6.53
C MET A 35 10.56 -7.19 5.71
N ASP A 36 11.40 -8.10 6.21
CA ASP A 36 11.57 -9.41 5.59
C ASP A 36 10.29 -10.26 5.73
N ASN A 37 10.07 -11.19 4.80
CA ASN A 37 8.93 -12.10 4.80
C ASN A 37 8.84 -12.89 6.12
N SER A 38 9.97 -13.32 6.71
CA SER A 38 9.93 -14.07 7.97
C SER A 38 9.47 -13.20 9.16
N GLU A 39 9.88 -11.93 9.18
CA GLU A 39 9.49 -10.96 10.20
C GLU A 39 7.99 -10.66 10.13
N ILE A 40 7.47 -10.35 8.95
CA ILE A 40 6.05 -10.02 8.78
C ILE A 40 5.16 -11.23 9.10
N ILE A 41 5.56 -12.44 8.69
CA ILE A 41 4.83 -13.68 9.03
C ILE A 41 4.76 -13.86 10.56
N LYS A 42 5.86 -13.61 11.28
CA LYS A 42 5.91 -13.72 12.74
C LYS A 42 4.93 -12.75 13.40
N HIS A 43 4.92 -11.50 12.98
CA HIS A 43 4.05 -10.48 13.56
C HIS A 43 2.56 -10.73 13.23
N VAL A 44 2.25 -11.09 11.98
CA VAL A 44 0.87 -11.40 11.57
C VAL A 44 0.31 -12.61 12.33
N LYS A 45 1.12 -13.65 12.57
CA LYS A 45 0.73 -14.80 13.41
C LYS A 45 0.32 -14.38 14.83
N LEU A 46 0.96 -13.36 15.40
CA LEU A 46 0.65 -12.84 16.73
C LEU A 46 -0.55 -11.89 16.72
N ALA A 47 -0.77 -11.19 15.60
CA ALA A 47 -1.87 -10.26 15.41
C ALA A 47 -3.23 -10.95 15.24
N ILE A 48 -3.25 -12.11 14.57
CA ILE A 48 -4.48 -12.85 14.31
C ILE A 48 -4.95 -13.57 15.58
N ASN A 49 -6.24 -13.48 15.90
CA ASN A 49 -6.82 -14.24 17.00
C ASN A 49 -6.64 -15.75 16.71
N PRO A 50 -6.03 -16.54 17.63
CA PRO A 50 -5.78 -17.96 17.42
C PRO A 50 -7.02 -18.81 17.11
N LYS A 51 -8.25 -18.33 17.31
CA LYS A 51 -9.45 -19.04 16.84
C LYS A 51 -9.53 -19.14 15.30
N PHE A 52 -8.90 -18.22 14.58
CA PHE A 52 -8.88 -18.19 13.13
C PHE A 52 -7.63 -18.90 12.60
N GLN A 53 -7.82 -20.11 12.08
CA GLN A 53 -6.73 -21.00 11.69
C GLN A 53 -6.48 -21.04 10.18
N ASP A 54 -7.44 -20.61 9.35
CA ASP A 54 -7.28 -20.59 7.90
C ASP A 54 -7.17 -19.14 7.43
N TRP A 55 -5.99 -18.76 6.96
CA TRP A 55 -5.73 -17.41 6.49
C TRP A 55 -4.55 -17.36 5.52
N VAL A 56 -4.56 -16.36 4.65
CA VAL A 56 -3.54 -16.11 3.63
C VAL A 56 -2.95 -14.73 3.85
N LEU A 57 -1.62 -14.60 3.78
CA LEU A 57 -0.89 -13.35 3.90
C LEU A 57 -0.21 -12.98 2.58
N PHE A 58 -0.40 -11.73 2.19
CA PHE A 58 0.18 -11.09 1.03
C PHE A 58 1.44 -10.29 1.40
N LYS A 59 2.27 -10.06 0.40
CA LYS A 59 3.60 -9.46 0.53
C LYS A 59 3.62 -8.14 1.28
N ASN A 60 2.66 -7.26 1.05
CA ASN A 60 2.61 -5.97 1.72
C ASN A 60 1.81 -6.02 3.04
N GLY A 61 1.62 -7.21 3.64
CA GLY A 61 1.04 -7.32 4.98
C GLY A 61 -0.48 -7.38 5.04
N THR A 62 -1.17 -7.36 3.90
CA THR A 62 -2.60 -7.65 3.87
C THR A 62 -2.83 -9.14 4.04
N TYR A 63 -3.78 -9.53 4.87
CA TYR A 63 -4.17 -10.91 5.03
C TYR A 63 -5.68 -11.09 4.98
N LEU A 64 -6.10 -12.29 4.60
CA LEU A 64 -7.48 -12.74 4.49
C LEU A 64 -7.72 -13.90 5.44
N ILE A 65 -8.77 -13.81 6.27
CA ILE A 65 -9.24 -14.90 7.14
C ILE A 65 -10.40 -15.62 6.46
N PHE A 66 -10.37 -16.95 6.46
CA PHE A 66 -11.42 -17.81 5.90
C PHE A 66 -12.07 -18.66 7.01
N GLU A 67 -13.32 -18.37 7.35
CA GLU A 67 -14.03 -19.14 8.40
C GLU A 67 -14.54 -20.50 7.90
N ASN A 68 -14.85 -20.62 6.61
CA ASN A 68 -15.40 -21.81 5.97
C ASN A 68 -14.43 -22.39 4.94
N ALA A 69 -13.12 -22.44 5.26
CA ALA A 69 -12.07 -22.86 4.34
C ALA A 69 -12.24 -24.28 3.80
N ASP A 70 -12.95 -25.15 4.53
CA ASP A 70 -13.31 -26.51 4.14
C ASP A 70 -14.28 -26.59 2.95
N THR A 71 -15.05 -25.52 2.72
CA THR A 71 -15.95 -25.38 1.56
C THR A 71 -15.26 -24.80 0.33
N ILE A 72 -14.03 -24.31 0.47
CA ILE A 72 -13.28 -23.63 -0.58
C ILE A 72 -12.34 -24.63 -1.26
N LYS A 73 -12.48 -24.79 -2.58
CA LYS A 73 -11.65 -25.71 -3.37
C LYS A 73 -10.15 -25.38 -3.29
N SER A 74 -9.81 -24.10 -3.36
CA SER A 74 -8.44 -23.59 -3.28
C SER A 74 -8.45 -22.26 -2.55
N VAL A 75 -8.00 -22.27 -1.29
CA VAL A 75 -7.94 -21.07 -0.44
C VAL A 75 -7.06 -19.98 -1.05
N ASN A 76 -5.96 -20.37 -1.70
CA ASN A 76 -5.06 -19.42 -2.35
C ASN A 76 -5.71 -18.76 -3.56
N ASP A 77 -6.44 -19.52 -4.41
CA ASP A 77 -7.11 -18.94 -5.58
C ASP A 77 -8.24 -17.98 -5.15
N GLU A 78 -9.01 -18.36 -4.13
CA GLU A 78 -10.05 -17.47 -3.57
C GLU A 78 -9.42 -16.23 -2.92
N ALA A 79 -8.28 -16.35 -2.24
CA ALA A 79 -7.56 -15.21 -1.70
C ALA A 79 -7.09 -14.25 -2.80
N ILE A 80 -6.51 -14.76 -3.89
CA ILE A 80 -6.10 -13.94 -5.04
C ILE A 80 -7.31 -13.22 -5.64
N LYS A 81 -8.44 -13.92 -5.80
CA LYS A 81 -9.69 -13.34 -6.32
C LYS A 81 -10.18 -12.19 -5.42
N GLN A 82 -10.34 -12.44 -4.12
CA GLN A 82 -10.80 -11.42 -3.16
C GLN A 82 -9.82 -10.25 -3.06
N MET A 83 -8.51 -10.48 -3.15
CA MET A 83 -7.51 -9.42 -3.16
C MET A 83 -7.64 -8.52 -4.39
N LYS A 84 -7.89 -9.09 -5.58
CA LYS A 84 -8.11 -8.30 -6.79
C LYS A 84 -9.43 -7.52 -6.75
N GLU A 85 -10.46 -8.09 -6.15
CA GLU A 85 -11.79 -7.47 -6.07
C GLU A 85 -11.83 -6.34 -5.02
N PHE A 86 -11.32 -6.59 -3.82
CA PHE A 86 -11.48 -5.67 -2.69
C PHE A 86 -10.19 -4.96 -2.28
N GLY A 87 -9.02 -5.43 -2.70
CA GLY A 87 -7.73 -4.82 -2.36
C GLY A 87 -7.52 -3.41 -2.91
N PRO A 88 -7.80 -3.14 -4.21
CA PRO A 88 -7.57 -1.83 -4.80
C PRO A 88 -8.35 -0.71 -4.10
N VAL A 89 -7.69 0.42 -3.86
CA VAL A 89 -8.29 1.59 -3.21
C VAL A 89 -8.48 2.71 -4.22
N PHE A 90 -9.74 3.04 -4.51
CA PHE A 90 -10.11 4.14 -5.39
C PHE A 90 -10.63 5.34 -4.59
N ALA A 91 -10.32 6.56 -5.05
CA ALA A 91 -10.87 7.77 -4.45
C ALA A 91 -12.41 7.75 -4.53
N GLY A 92 -13.08 8.02 -3.41
CA GLY A 92 -14.54 7.98 -3.31
C GLY A 92 -15.16 6.57 -3.30
N GLY A 93 -14.36 5.50 -3.27
CA GLY A 93 -14.85 4.12 -3.19
C GLY A 93 -15.07 3.62 -1.75
N PRO A 94 -15.74 2.46 -1.57
CA PRO A 94 -16.01 1.87 -0.25
C PRO A 94 -14.75 1.53 0.57
N ALA A 95 -13.60 1.35 -0.08
CA ALA A 95 -12.30 1.17 0.57
C ALA A 95 -11.70 2.49 1.12
N GLY A 96 -12.47 3.58 1.09
CA GLY A 96 -12.15 4.87 1.68
C GLY A 96 -12.16 4.84 3.21
N ASP A 97 -13.10 4.09 3.79
CA ASP A 97 -13.29 3.99 5.23
C ASP A 97 -12.40 2.90 5.83
N PHE A 98 -11.83 3.19 6.99
CA PHE A 98 -10.96 2.27 7.72
C PHE A 98 -11.10 2.43 9.22
N SER A 99 -10.60 1.44 9.96
CA SER A 99 -10.41 1.54 11.42
C SER A 99 -9.04 1.00 11.80
N THR A 100 -8.43 1.63 12.79
CA THR A 100 -7.11 1.28 13.31
C THR A 100 -7.28 0.53 14.62
N ILE A 101 -6.74 -0.69 14.68
CA ILE A 101 -6.79 -1.56 15.86
C ILE A 101 -5.36 -1.69 16.40
N HIS A 102 -5.16 -1.27 17.65
CA HIS A 102 -3.86 -1.34 18.32
C HIS A 102 -3.60 -2.76 18.85
N LEU A 103 -2.46 -3.34 18.50
CA LEU A 103 -2.11 -4.71 18.88
C LEU A 103 -1.46 -4.74 20.27
N THR A 104 -1.75 -5.82 21.01
CA THR A 104 -1.24 -6.03 22.37
C THR A 104 -0.27 -7.21 22.47
N LYS A 105 -0.30 -8.14 21.51
CA LYS A 105 0.56 -9.34 21.47
C LYS A 105 1.81 -9.19 20.59
N THR A 106 1.84 -8.12 19.82
CA THR A 106 2.94 -7.73 18.94
C THR A 106 2.88 -6.22 18.79
N GLU A 107 4.00 -5.61 18.47
CA GLU A 107 4.07 -4.22 18.04
C GLU A 107 3.20 -4.00 16.80
N GLY A 108 2.68 -2.78 16.66
CA GLY A 108 1.99 -2.33 15.45
C GLY A 108 0.47 -2.35 15.54
N TRP A 109 -0.15 -2.30 14.36
CA TRP A 109 -1.58 -2.07 14.20
C TRP A 109 -2.15 -2.97 13.12
N ILE A 110 -3.47 -3.19 13.21
CA ILE A 110 -4.27 -3.77 12.14
C ILE A 110 -5.18 -2.68 11.58
N ILE A 111 -5.22 -2.58 10.25
CA ILE A 111 -6.17 -1.76 9.53
C ILE A 111 -7.28 -2.65 8.98
N SER A 112 -8.51 -2.39 9.41
CA SER A 112 -9.72 -2.96 8.80
C SER A 112 -10.36 -1.97 7.83
N GLY A 113 -11.17 -2.45 6.90
CA GLY A 113 -11.91 -1.62 5.96
C GLY A 113 -12.88 -2.44 5.13
N HIS A 114 -12.99 -2.12 3.85
CA HIS A 114 -13.82 -2.89 2.91
C HIS A 114 -13.38 -4.37 2.80
N GLY A 115 -14.27 -5.27 2.35
CA GLY A 115 -13.95 -6.71 2.21
C GLY A 115 -13.92 -7.47 3.54
N TYR A 116 -14.88 -8.36 3.74
CA TYR A 116 -14.98 -9.18 4.94
C TYR A 116 -13.73 -10.04 5.13
N GLY A 117 -13.22 -10.10 6.37
CA GLY A 117 -12.05 -10.92 6.70
C GLY A 117 -10.72 -10.39 6.15
N MET A 118 -10.69 -9.21 5.52
CA MET A 118 -9.48 -8.59 4.97
C MET A 118 -8.92 -7.51 5.90
N TYR A 119 -7.65 -7.64 6.25
CA TYR A 119 -6.98 -6.76 7.19
C TYR A 119 -5.55 -6.49 6.74
N THR A 120 -4.97 -5.36 7.13
CA THR A 120 -3.58 -5.02 6.79
C THR A 120 -2.77 -4.75 8.04
N TYR A 121 -1.67 -5.48 8.21
CA TYR A 121 -0.73 -5.25 9.31
C TYR A 121 0.23 -4.10 8.98
N VAL A 122 0.43 -3.22 9.96
CA VAL A 122 1.36 -2.10 9.89
C VAL A 122 2.29 -2.17 11.10
N ASN A 123 3.59 -2.22 10.85
CA ASN A 123 4.60 -2.18 11.90
C ASN A 123 5.09 -0.74 12.15
N PRO A 124 5.39 -0.34 13.40
CA PRO A 124 5.88 1.02 13.70
C PRO A 124 7.16 1.40 12.98
N SER A 125 8.02 0.43 12.64
CA SER A 125 9.28 0.68 11.94
C SER A 125 9.09 1.07 10.46
N GLU A 126 7.91 0.86 9.90
CA GLU A 126 7.57 1.22 8.51
C GLU A 126 7.08 2.67 8.38
N ILE A 127 6.74 3.32 9.49
CA ILE A 127 6.29 4.73 9.53
C ILE A 127 7.43 5.61 10.04
N GLU A 128 7.70 6.70 9.32
CA GLU A 128 8.77 7.64 9.70
C GLU A 128 8.48 8.38 11.02
N ASN A 129 7.23 8.81 11.21
CA ASN A 129 6.75 9.42 12.45
C ASN A 129 6.81 8.40 13.61
N LYS A 130 7.50 8.75 14.70
CA LYS A 130 7.65 7.89 15.90
C LYS A 130 6.42 7.85 16.79
N THR A 131 5.52 8.81 16.65
CA THR A 131 4.23 8.86 17.37
C THR A 131 3.11 9.13 16.37
N PRO A 132 2.86 8.20 15.44
CA PRO A 132 1.86 8.41 14.41
C PRO A 132 0.46 8.34 15.01
N ASN A 133 -0.46 9.15 14.50
CA ASN A 133 -1.87 9.08 14.89
C ASN A 133 -2.63 8.02 14.06
N ASP A 134 -3.84 7.67 14.48
CA ASP A 134 -4.64 6.61 13.84
C ASP A 134 -4.94 6.87 12.36
N ILE A 135 -5.05 8.14 11.95
CA ILE A 135 -5.30 8.53 10.55
C ILE A 135 -4.05 8.23 9.71
N GLU A 136 -2.86 8.62 10.18
CA GLU A 136 -1.59 8.35 9.50
C GLU A 136 -1.36 6.85 9.34
N ILE A 137 -1.57 6.08 10.42
CA ILE A 137 -1.43 4.62 10.43
C ILE A 137 -2.40 3.97 9.44
N GLY A 138 -3.67 4.38 9.46
CA GLY A 138 -4.69 3.83 8.58
C GLY A 138 -4.49 4.17 7.11
N LEU A 139 -4.06 5.40 6.80
CA LEU A 139 -3.69 5.78 5.43
C LEU A 139 -2.51 4.96 4.91
N PHE A 140 -1.48 4.75 5.74
CA PHE A 140 -0.34 3.92 5.37
C PHE A 140 -0.75 2.46 5.11
N GLY A 141 -1.55 1.86 5.99
CA GLY A 141 -2.07 0.51 5.77
C GLY A 141 -2.97 0.41 4.53
N ARG A 142 -3.75 1.44 4.20
CA ARG A 142 -4.51 1.50 2.94
C ARG A 142 -3.62 1.49 1.71
N THR A 143 -2.51 2.23 1.73
CA THR A 143 -1.53 2.18 0.64
C THR A 143 -0.95 0.78 0.49
N LYS A 144 -0.60 0.10 1.60
CA LYS A 144 -0.12 -1.28 1.57
C LYS A 144 -1.14 -2.26 0.98
N ARG A 145 -2.40 -2.12 1.36
CA ARG A 145 -3.51 -2.90 0.79
C ARG A 145 -3.70 -2.66 -0.71
N ASP A 146 -3.62 -1.41 -1.16
CA ASP A 146 -3.72 -1.08 -2.58
C ASP A 146 -2.57 -1.72 -3.40
N LEU A 147 -1.36 -1.78 -2.84
CA LEU A 147 -0.23 -2.48 -3.46
C LEU A 147 -0.51 -3.98 -3.62
N ASP A 148 -1.03 -4.64 -2.59
CA ASP A 148 -1.44 -6.06 -2.66
C ASP A 148 -2.62 -6.26 -3.62
N GLY A 149 -3.56 -5.31 -3.68
CA GLY A 149 -4.71 -5.37 -4.60
C GLY A 149 -4.31 -5.26 -6.06
N LYS A 150 -3.36 -4.39 -6.39
CA LYS A 150 -2.84 -4.20 -7.75
C LYS A 150 -1.90 -5.32 -8.18
N ASN A 151 -1.08 -5.82 -7.26
CA ASN A 151 -0.10 -6.87 -7.53
C ASN A 151 -0.14 -7.96 -6.45
N PRO A 152 -1.15 -8.85 -6.47
CA PRO A 152 -1.30 -9.84 -5.41
C PRO A 152 -0.17 -10.88 -5.44
N GLU A 153 0.62 -10.93 -4.37
CA GLU A 153 1.67 -11.92 -4.15
C GLU A 153 1.51 -12.55 -2.76
N ILE A 154 1.17 -13.85 -2.73
CA ILE A 154 1.02 -14.60 -1.47
C ILE A 154 2.42 -15.00 -0.97
N ILE A 155 2.72 -14.66 0.28
CA ILE A 155 3.99 -15.03 0.94
C ILE A 155 3.82 -16.09 2.03
N TYR A 156 2.60 -16.31 2.52
CA TYR A 156 2.32 -17.35 3.52
C TYR A 156 0.85 -17.75 3.52
N THR A 157 0.59 -19.04 3.72
CA THR A 157 -0.75 -19.59 3.96
C THR A 157 -0.73 -20.39 5.25
N ASN A 158 -1.63 -20.04 6.17
CA ASN A 158 -1.94 -20.87 7.33
C ASN A 158 -3.16 -21.72 7.02
N SER A 159 -3.11 -22.98 7.42
CA SER A 159 -4.26 -23.86 7.38
C SER A 159 -4.42 -24.56 8.72
N ARG A 160 -5.67 -24.77 9.12
CA ARG A 160 -5.97 -25.67 10.24
C ARG A 160 -5.45 -27.06 9.90
N LYS A 161 -4.85 -27.74 10.87
CA LYS A 161 -4.54 -29.16 10.73
C LYS A 161 -5.85 -29.93 10.61
N LYS A 162 -5.98 -30.73 9.55
CA LYS A 162 -7.09 -31.67 9.38
C LYS A 162 -6.89 -32.88 10.28
#